data_AF-A0A1Q8WQQ4-F1
#
_entry.id   AF-A0A1Q8WQQ4-F1
#
_cell.length_a   1.000
_cell.length_b   1.000
_cell.length_c   1.000
_cell.angle_alpha   90.00
_cell.angle_beta   90.00
_cell.angle_gamma   90.00
#
_symmetry.space_group_name_H-M   'P 1'
#
loop_
_entity.id
_entity.type
_entity.pdbx_description
1 polymer ?
#
loop_
_entity_poly.entity_id
_entity_poly.type
_entity_poly.pdbx_seq_one_letter_code
_entity_poly.pdbx_strand_id
1 'polypeptide(L)'
;MAHAYAPLTPEGRRRLAHLVVEEGWPVRRAAERFQVSPATASRWVGRYRAGQPMEDRSSRPHHSPGRLARRTERRIIALRFNRRWAPPHRLPPGPGALHRGAHPDPLRHAPPEGGGSGRRAGDAPSGAGAL
;
A
#
# COMPACT_ATOMS: atom_id res chain seq x y z
N MET A 1 -3.69 8.69 -5.21
CA MET A 1 -2.91 8.05 -4.13
C MET A 1 -3.56 6.74 -3.77
N ALA A 2 -2.82 5.63 -3.71
CA ALA A 2 -3.33 4.39 -3.14
C ALA A 2 -3.47 4.56 -1.61
N HIS A 3 -4.65 4.27 -1.08
CA HIS A 3 -4.90 4.38 0.36
C HIS A 3 -3.97 3.45 1.15
N ALA A 4 -3.51 3.86 2.35
CA ALA A 4 -2.55 3.10 3.16
C ALA A 4 -3.03 1.67 3.53
N TYR A 5 -4.34 1.44 3.45
CA TYR A 5 -4.98 0.15 3.72
C TYR A 5 -5.28 -0.65 2.45
N ALA A 6 -4.92 -0.15 1.27
CA ALA A 6 -5.16 -0.88 0.03
C ALA A 6 -4.27 -2.12 -0.03
N PRO A 7 -4.84 -3.30 -0.36
CA PRO A 7 -4.16 -4.60 -0.26
C PRO A 7 -2.91 -4.71 -1.16
N LEU A 8 -2.86 -3.94 -2.24
CA LEU A 8 -1.76 -3.96 -3.21
C LEU A 8 -0.57 -3.06 -2.83
N THR A 9 -0.70 -2.23 -1.79
CA THR A 9 0.43 -1.44 -1.27
C THR A 9 1.40 -2.33 -0.49
N PRO A 10 2.70 -1.98 -0.41
CA PRO A 10 3.67 -2.75 0.39
C PRO A 10 3.21 -2.95 1.84
N GLU A 11 2.57 -1.92 2.42
CA GLU A 11 2.03 -1.97 3.78
C GLU A 11 0.80 -2.87 3.88
N GLY A 12 -0.13 -2.83 2.91
CA GLY A 12 -1.24 -3.77 2.82
C GLY A 12 -0.78 -5.23 2.71
N ARG A 13 0.27 -5.50 1.94
CA ARG A 13 0.88 -6.83 1.81
C ARG A 13 1.51 -7.32 3.11
N ARG A 14 2.21 -6.42 3.81
CA ARG A 14 2.80 -6.71 5.12
C ARG A 14 1.73 -7.07 6.15
N ARG A 15 0.63 -6.30 6.21
CA ARG A 15 -0.49 -6.58 7.12
C ARG A 15 -1.15 -7.93 6.82
N LEU A 16 -1.38 -8.25 5.55
CA LEU A 16 -1.88 -9.58 5.17
C LEU A 16 -0.97 -10.67 5.69
N ALA A 17 0.35 -10.54 5.48
CA ALA A 17 1.30 -11.55 5.91
C ALA A 17 1.40 -11.67 7.45
N HIS A 18 1.34 -10.55 8.18
CA HIS A 18 1.27 -10.53 9.65
C HIS A 18 0.06 -11.31 10.17
N LEU A 19 -1.14 -11.11 9.61
CA LEU A 19 -2.34 -11.87 10.02
C LEU A 19 -2.14 -13.39 9.87
N VAL A 20 -1.45 -13.82 8.83
CA VAL A 20 -1.22 -15.25 8.59
C VAL A 20 -0.12 -15.82 9.49
N VAL A 21 0.96 -15.06 9.69
CA VAL A 21 2.15 -15.56 10.40
C VAL A 21 2.05 -15.38 11.91
N GLU A 22 1.66 -14.20 12.37
CA GLU A 22 1.61 -13.86 13.80
C GLU A 22 0.25 -14.21 14.41
N GLU A 23 -0.85 -13.94 13.71
CA GLU A 23 -2.21 -14.23 14.20
C GLU A 23 -2.73 -15.61 13.79
N GLY A 24 -1.96 -16.37 13.00
CA GLY A 24 -2.30 -17.74 12.62
C GLY A 24 -3.50 -17.88 11.68
N TRP A 25 -3.91 -16.81 10.97
CA TRP A 25 -5.05 -16.89 10.06
C TRP A 25 -4.78 -17.85 8.89
N PRO A 26 -5.77 -18.65 8.46
CA PRO A 26 -5.65 -19.41 7.22
C PRO A 26 -5.44 -18.47 6.02
N VAL A 27 -4.49 -18.82 5.14
CA VAL A 27 -4.15 -18.01 3.95
C VAL A 27 -5.38 -17.67 3.12
N ARG A 28 -6.29 -18.63 2.95
CA ARG A 28 -7.53 -18.43 2.18
C ARG A 28 -8.43 -17.35 2.78
N ARG A 29 -8.59 -17.35 4.09
CA ARG A 29 -9.37 -16.34 4.83
C ARG A 29 -8.74 -14.95 4.71
N ALA A 30 -7.41 -14.86 4.84
CA ALA A 30 -6.69 -13.61 4.66
C ALA A 30 -6.80 -13.10 3.21
N ALA A 31 -6.70 -13.99 2.21
CA ALA A 31 -6.82 -13.65 0.80
C ALA A 31 -8.21 -13.10 0.45
N GLU A 32 -9.28 -13.72 0.96
CA GLU A 32 -10.67 -13.25 0.79
C GLU A 32 -10.88 -11.85 1.39
N ARG A 33 -10.37 -11.60 2.61
CA ARG A 33 -10.47 -10.28 3.26
C ARG A 33 -9.77 -9.17 2.46
N PHE A 34 -8.63 -9.49 1.85
CA PHE A 34 -7.82 -8.53 1.10
C PHE A 34 -8.14 -8.52 -0.41
N GLN A 35 -9.14 -9.30 -0.85
CA GLN A 35 -9.57 -9.39 -2.24
C GLN A 35 -8.42 -9.75 -3.21
N VAL A 36 -7.57 -10.69 -2.78
CA VAL A 36 -6.46 -11.21 -3.59
C VAL A 36 -6.58 -12.72 -3.75
N SER A 37 -5.94 -13.27 -4.79
CA SER A 37 -5.92 -14.72 -4.94
C SER A 37 -5.09 -15.40 -3.82
N PRO A 38 -5.46 -16.62 -3.38
CA PRO A 38 -4.70 -17.37 -2.38
C PRO A 38 -3.24 -17.58 -2.78
N ALA A 39 -2.95 -17.79 -4.08
CA ALA A 39 -1.59 -17.92 -4.58
C ALA A 39 -0.76 -16.64 -4.40
N THR A 40 -1.37 -15.46 -4.56
CA THR A 40 -0.71 -14.17 -4.31
C THR A 40 -0.43 -13.98 -2.83
N ALA A 41 -1.43 -14.27 -1.98
CA ALA A 41 -1.29 -14.24 -0.53
C ALA A 41 -0.16 -15.15 -0.04
N SER A 42 -0.13 -16.41 -0.49
CA SER A 42 0.95 -17.37 -0.16
C SER A 42 2.33 -16.84 -0.54
N ARG A 43 2.46 -16.17 -1.69
CA ARG A 43 3.73 -15.57 -2.13
C ARG A 43 4.17 -14.44 -1.19
N TRP A 44 3.26 -13.59 -0.75
CA TRP A 44 3.58 -12.52 0.21
C TRP A 44 3.93 -13.08 1.58
N VAL A 45 3.22 -14.09 2.07
CA VAL A 45 3.53 -14.80 3.32
C VAL A 45 4.92 -15.42 3.26
N GLY A 46 5.27 -16.09 2.15
CA GLY A 46 6.62 -16.64 1.94
C GLY A 46 7.71 -15.57 1.99
N ARG A 47 7.48 -14.41 1.36
CA ARG A 47 8.42 -13.26 1.45
C ARG A 47 8.55 -12.74 2.88
N TYR A 48 7.45 -12.66 3.62
CA TYR A 48 7.43 -12.12 4.98
C TYR A 48 8.22 -13.02 5.93
N ARG A 49 8.02 -14.35 5.85
CA ARG A 49 8.81 -15.33 6.61
C ARG A 49 10.30 -15.29 6.29
N ALA A 50 10.63 -14.98 5.04
CA ALA A 50 12.02 -14.83 4.60
C ALA A 50 12.63 -13.45 4.94
N GLY A 51 11.91 -12.57 5.65
CA GLY A 51 12.38 -11.21 5.97
C GLY A 51 12.60 -10.33 4.74
N GLN A 52 12.01 -10.68 3.59
CA GLN A 52 12.21 -9.96 2.34
C GLN A 52 11.36 -8.68 2.30
N PRO A 53 11.81 -7.63 1.60
CA PRO A 53 11.02 -6.43 1.37
C PRO A 53 9.65 -6.76 0.76
N MET A 54 8.64 -5.89 0.93
CA MET A 54 7.31 -6.05 0.31
C MET A 54 7.11 -5.21 -0.94
N GLU A 55 8.12 -4.45 -1.33
CA GLU A 55 8.11 -3.66 -2.55
C GLU A 55 8.04 -4.55 -3.81
N ASP A 56 7.53 -3.94 -4.88
CA ASP A 56 7.55 -4.55 -6.21
C ASP A 56 8.99 -4.70 -6.69
N ARG A 57 9.30 -5.91 -7.14
CA ARG A 57 10.55 -6.16 -7.85
C ARG A 57 10.40 -5.58 -9.24
N SER A 58 11.52 -5.12 -9.80
CA SER A 58 11.57 -4.74 -11.20
C SER A 58 11.04 -5.91 -12.05
N SER A 59 10.00 -5.66 -12.83
CA SER A 59 9.51 -6.60 -13.85
C SER A 59 10.46 -6.70 -15.05
N ARG A 60 11.50 -5.85 -15.11
CA ARG A 60 12.48 -5.87 -16.18
C ARG A 60 13.32 -7.16 -16.09
N PRO A 61 13.53 -7.85 -17.21
CA PRO A 61 14.40 -9.01 -17.23
C PRO A 61 15.84 -8.61 -16.87
N HIS A 62 16.51 -9.43 -16.06
CA HIS A 62 17.91 -9.22 -15.68
C HIS A 62 18.85 -9.33 -16.88
N HIS A 63 18.53 -10.20 -17.82
CA HIS A 63 19.33 -10.44 -19.02
C HIS A 63 18.42 -10.41 -20.26
N SER A 64 18.92 -9.77 -21.32
CA SER A 64 18.26 -9.74 -22.63
C SER A 64 19.28 -10.20 -23.67
N PRO A 65 19.22 -11.47 -24.12
CA PRO A 65 20.24 -12.04 -25.01
C PRO A 65 20.32 -11.32 -26.37
N GLY A 66 19.21 -10.74 -26.82
CA GLY A 66 19.17 -9.90 -28.03
C GLY A 66 19.56 -8.44 -27.82
N ARG A 67 20.13 -8.07 -26.66
CA ARG A 67 20.53 -6.69 -26.39
C ARG A 67 21.69 -6.29 -27.31
N LEU A 68 21.47 -5.25 -28.09
CA LEU A 68 22.50 -4.68 -28.97
C LEU A 68 23.74 -4.26 -28.18
N ALA A 69 24.92 -4.38 -28.80
CA ALA A 69 26.13 -3.80 -28.26
C ALA A 69 25.94 -2.29 -28.01
N ARG A 70 26.41 -1.78 -26.86
CA ARG A 70 26.23 -0.37 -26.45
C ARG A 70 26.64 0.64 -27.54
N ARG A 71 27.68 0.32 -28.33
CA ARG A 71 28.15 1.15 -29.44
C ARG A 71 27.08 1.28 -30.54
N THR A 72 26.49 0.16 -30.93
CA THR A 72 25.43 0.11 -31.96
C THR A 72 24.17 0.81 -31.46
N GLU A 73 23.77 0.55 -30.21
CA GLU A 73 22.64 1.23 -29.56
C GLU A 73 22.82 2.76 -29.57
N ARG A 74 23.99 3.26 -29.15
CA ARG A 74 24.31 4.70 -29.18
C ARG A 74 24.28 5.28 -30.59
N ARG A 75 24.81 4.56 -31.58
CA ARG A 75 24.79 4.99 -32.99
C ARG A 75 23.36 5.10 -33.51
N ILE A 76 22.49 4.14 -33.20
CA ILE A 76 21.07 4.16 -33.57
C ILE A 76 20.37 5.35 -32.91
N ILE A 77 20.58 5.58 -31.61
CA ILE A 77 19.99 6.72 -30.89
C ILE A 77 20.45 8.05 -31.49
N ALA A 78 21.75 8.22 -31.75
CA ALA A 78 22.31 9.43 -32.35
C ALA A 78 21.76 9.67 -33.77
N LEU A 79 21.64 8.63 -34.60
CA LEU A 79 21.06 8.74 -35.94
C LEU A 79 19.58 9.12 -35.88
N ARG A 80 18.79 8.52 -34.98
CA ARG A 80 17.37 8.85 -34.80
C ARG A 80 17.20 10.31 -34.37
N PHE A 81 18.01 10.77 -33.42
CA PHE A 81 18.00 12.14 -32.94
C PHE A 81 18.41 13.13 -34.05
N ASN A 82 19.55 12.93 -34.69
CA ASN A 82 20.09 13.85 -35.70
C ASN A 82 19.23 13.93 -36.97
N ARG A 83 18.61 12.82 -37.37
CA ARG A 83 17.76 12.77 -38.57
C ARG A 83 16.29 13.12 -38.26
N ARG A 84 15.96 13.49 -37.03
CA ARG A 84 14.58 13.76 -36.56
C ARG A 84 13.59 12.62 -36.88
N TRP A 85 14.10 11.40 -37.00
CA TRP A 85 13.27 10.20 -37.03
C TRP A 85 12.79 10.05 -35.61
N ALA A 86 11.54 10.45 -35.35
CA ALA A 86 10.98 10.69 -34.03
C ALA A 86 11.59 9.80 -32.92
N PRO A 87 11.83 10.34 -31.70
CA PRO A 87 12.41 9.57 -30.61
C PRO A 87 11.68 8.23 -30.48
N PRO A 88 12.38 7.10 -30.24
CA PRO A 88 11.69 5.86 -29.91
C PRO A 88 10.70 6.18 -28.82
N HIS A 89 9.42 5.94 -29.10
CA HIS A 89 8.27 6.36 -28.30
C HIS A 89 8.56 6.08 -26.82
N ARG A 90 9.03 7.09 -26.08
CA ARG A 90 8.90 7.06 -24.64
C ARG A 90 7.42 7.34 -24.45
N LEU A 91 6.70 6.34 -23.94
CA LEU A 91 5.40 6.59 -23.34
C LEU A 91 5.51 7.88 -22.52
N PRO A 92 4.62 8.87 -22.73
CA PRO A 92 4.63 10.07 -21.90
C PRO A 92 4.56 9.63 -20.43
N PRO A 93 5.24 10.33 -19.49
CA PRO A 93 4.99 10.09 -18.08
C PRO A 93 3.48 10.21 -17.86
N GLY A 94 2.87 9.18 -17.29
CA GLY A 94 1.43 9.14 -17.06
C GLY A 94 0.96 10.40 -16.30
N PRO A 95 -0.27 10.86 -16.53
CA PRO A 95 -0.78 12.07 -15.89
C PRO A 95 -0.82 11.85 -14.37
N GLY A 96 -0.04 12.62 -13.62
CA GLY A 96 0.01 12.53 -12.16
C GLY A 96 1.20 13.21 -11.48
N ALA A 97 2.20 13.69 -12.24
CA ALA A 97 3.41 14.27 -11.67
C ALA A 97 3.33 15.77 -11.30
N LEU A 98 2.20 16.46 -11.54
CA LEU A 98 2.09 17.89 -11.30
C LEU A 98 0.76 18.24 -10.61
N HIS A 99 0.76 18.16 -9.27
CA HIS A 99 -0.01 19.08 -8.43
C HIS A 99 0.67 19.20 -7.08
N ARG A 100 1.62 20.14 -6.98
CA ARG A 100 2.02 20.76 -5.73
C ARG A 100 1.51 22.19 -5.78
N GLY A 101 0.27 22.37 -5.34
CA GLY A 101 -0.35 23.66 -5.04
C GLY A 101 -0.78 23.63 -3.58
N ALA A 102 -0.39 24.67 -2.85
CA ALA A 102 -0.60 24.83 -1.42
C ALA A 102 -2.08 24.67 -1.01
N HIS A 103 -2.31 23.92 0.08
CA HIS A 103 -3.57 24.00 0.83
C HIS A 103 -3.36 24.90 2.05
N PRO A 104 -4.30 25.77 2.41
CA PRO A 104 -4.34 26.38 3.73
C PRO A 104 -4.62 25.29 4.78
N ASP A 105 -3.94 25.43 5.90
CA ASP A 105 -3.94 24.56 7.08
C ASP A 105 -5.34 24.50 7.76
N PRO A 106 -6.00 23.34 7.85
CA PRO A 106 -7.29 23.21 8.54
C PRO A 106 -7.17 22.71 9.99
N LEU A 107 -5.98 22.57 10.57
CA LEU A 107 -5.81 22.12 11.98
C LEU A 107 -5.80 23.28 13.00
N ARG A 108 -6.79 24.17 12.92
CA ARG A 108 -7.09 25.13 14.01
C ARG A 108 -8.39 24.84 14.73
N HIS A 109 -8.60 23.61 15.22
CA HIS A 109 -9.38 23.40 16.46
C HIS A 109 -8.92 22.11 17.16
N ALA A 110 -8.28 22.30 18.31
CA ALA A 110 -7.92 21.27 19.28
C ALA A 110 -9.18 20.76 20.04
N PRO A 111 -9.15 19.54 20.59
CA PRO A 111 -10.23 18.98 21.40
C PRO A 111 -10.21 19.52 22.84
N PRO A 112 -11.35 19.64 23.53
CA PRO A 112 -11.34 19.66 24.99
C PRO A 112 -11.43 18.24 25.55
N GLU A 113 -10.30 17.76 26.06
CA GLU A 113 -10.21 16.67 27.04
C GLU A 113 -10.59 17.18 28.43
N GLY A 114 -11.50 16.47 29.11
CA GLY A 114 -11.27 16.00 30.49
C GLY A 114 -11.63 16.88 31.71
N GLY A 115 -12.48 16.31 32.57
CA GLY A 115 -12.55 16.54 34.04
C GLY A 115 -13.71 17.43 34.50
N GLY A 116 -14.59 17.09 35.44
CA GLY A 116 -14.63 16.02 36.45
C GLY A 116 -15.32 16.55 37.72
N SER A 117 -16.02 15.67 38.45
CA SER A 117 -16.74 15.86 39.73
C SER A 117 -18.14 16.51 39.61
N GLY A 118 -19.19 16.07 40.31
CA GLY A 118 -19.38 15.04 41.34
C GLY A 118 -20.70 15.30 42.09
N ARG A 119 -21.24 14.24 42.72
CA ARG A 119 -22.37 14.10 43.71
C ARG A 119 -23.33 12.99 43.22
N ARG A 120 -23.42 11.77 43.80
CA ARG A 120 -23.86 11.31 45.16
C ARG A 120 -25.17 12.00 45.59
N ALA A 121 -26.22 11.36 46.09
CA ALA A 121 -26.47 9.99 46.57
C ALA A 121 -28.00 9.78 46.75
N GLY A 122 -28.39 8.52 46.97
CA GLY A 122 -29.62 8.10 47.67
C GLY A 122 -30.82 7.82 46.77
N ASP A 123 -31.64 6.80 46.95
CA ASP A 123 -31.66 5.68 47.87
C ASP A 123 -32.64 4.66 47.27
N ALA A 124 -32.37 3.36 47.46
CA ALA A 124 -33.41 2.32 47.37
C ALA A 124 -34.17 2.30 48.71
N PRO A 125 -35.40 1.77 48.77
CA PRO A 125 -35.47 0.34 49.06
C PRO A 125 -36.65 -0.43 48.44
N SER A 126 -36.35 -1.70 48.13
CA SER A 126 -37.07 -2.92 48.52
C SER A 126 -38.57 -2.87 48.88
N GLY A 127 -39.36 -3.69 48.18
CA GLY A 127 -40.66 -4.24 48.59
C GLY A 127 -41.24 -5.09 47.46
N ALA A 128 -41.30 -6.43 47.61
CA ALA A 128 -42.53 -7.21 47.83
C ALA A 128 -43.58 -7.02 46.71
N GLY A 129 -44.12 -8.03 46.02
CA GLY A 129 -44.29 -9.45 46.26
C GLY A 129 -45.39 -9.96 45.30
N ALA A 130 -45.47 -11.28 45.14
CA ALA A 130 -46.68 -12.06 44.80
C ALA A 130 -47.49 -11.70 43.53
N LEU A 131 -47.33 -12.50 42.47
CA LEU A 131 -48.24 -13.59 42.02
C LEU A 131 -48.00 -13.91 40.53
#